data_AF-A0A7G8WBH0-F1
#
_entry.id   AF-A0A7G8WBH0-F1
#
_cell.length_a   1.000
_cell.length_b   1.000
_cell.length_c   1.000
_cell.angle_alpha   90.00
_cell.angle_beta   90.00
_cell.angle_gamma   90.00
#
_symmetry.space_group_name_H-M   'P 1'
#
loop_
_entity.id
_entity.type
_entity.pdbx_description
1 polymer ?
#
loop_
_entity_poly.entity_id
_entity_poly.type
_entity_poly.pdbx_seq_one_letter_code
_entity_poly.pdbx_strand_id
1 'polypeptide(L)'
;MQNNPTRPYHRQEIDLLFTKVKAQMHQQALTRGGDGIALYTDCYTGETLRGGDRYDYEHIRSSEDVFMTYRDRLTNAEIAQVVNCPENVAVTLRTINQSKGKMRMEDWMANSRHILNHKIDLISTNKSLVNADKGIKYKVDKILSKL
;
A
#
# COMPACT_ATOMS: atom_id res chain seq x y z
N MET A 1 -10.32 -24.92 7.16
CA MET A 1 -9.92 -23.56 7.59
C MET A 1 -10.68 -23.22 8.84
N GLN A 2 -10.01 -22.69 9.87
CA GLN A 2 -10.69 -22.27 11.09
C GLN A 2 -11.19 -20.83 10.89
N ASN A 3 -12.48 -20.70 10.59
CA ASN A 3 -13.14 -19.40 10.44
C ASN A 3 -13.19 -18.72 11.82
N ASN A 4 -12.31 -17.75 12.07
CA ASN A 4 -12.30 -16.97 13.30
C ASN A 4 -12.60 -15.49 13.02
N PRO A 5 -13.88 -15.10 12.95
CA PRO A 5 -14.28 -13.72 12.66
C PRO A 5 -13.97 -12.74 13.79
N THR A 6 -13.50 -13.19 14.95
CA THR A 6 -13.12 -12.33 16.08
C THR A 6 -11.60 -12.25 16.29
N ARG A 7 -10.80 -12.87 15.41
CA ARG A 7 -9.33 -12.86 15.52
C ARG A 7 -8.79 -11.43 15.59
N PRO A 8 -7.99 -11.06 16.61
CA PRO A 8 -7.44 -9.72 16.72
C PRO A 8 -6.47 -9.42 15.57
N TYR A 9 -6.30 -8.14 15.27
CA TYR A 9 -5.32 -7.69 14.29
C TYR A 9 -3.91 -8.16 14.68
N HIS A 10 -3.19 -8.76 13.73
CA HIS A 10 -1.82 -9.24 13.92
C HIS A 10 -0.90 -8.75 12.80
N ARG A 11 0.13 -7.99 13.17
CA ARG A 11 0.97 -7.27 12.20
C ARG A 11 2.29 -7.98 11.87
N GLN A 12 2.72 -8.94 12.68
CA GLN A 12 4.07 -9.52 12.58
C GLN A 12 4.43 -10.07 11.19
N GLU A 13 3.56 -10.90 10.60
CA GLU A 13 3.78 -11.49 9.28
C GLU A 13 3.68 -10.44 8.17
N ILE A 14 2.82 -9.43 8.35
CA ILE A 14 2.68 -8.30 7.44
C ILE A 14 4.00 -7.52 7.38
N ASP A 15 4.57 -7.17 8.54
CA ASP A 15 5.81 -6.38 8.62
C ASP A 15 7.03 -7.15 8.10
N LEU A 16 7.10 -8.46 8.37
CA LEU A 16 8.16 -9.33 7.87
C LEU A 16 8.17 -9.35 6.33
N LEU A 17 7.01 -9.53 5.71
CA LEU A 17 6.91 -9.55 4.25
C LEU A 17 7.07 -8.13 3.67
N PHE A 18 6.54 -7.11 4.34
CA PHE A 18 6.69 -5.72 3.93
C PHE A 18 8.16 -5.31 3.83
N THR A 19 8.99 -5.75 4.78
CA THR A 19 10.45 -5.50 4.74
C THR A 19 11.08 -6.06 3.46
N LYS A 20 10.70 -7.27 3.04
CA LYS A 20 11.17 -7.88 1.79
C LYS A 20 10.67 -7.10 0.57
N VAL A 21 9.41 -6.70 0.55
CA VAL A 21 8.82 -5.91 -0.55
C VAL A 21 9.50 -4.56 -0.67
N LYS A 22 9.76 -3.84 0.43
CA LYS A 22 10.50 -2.57 0.41
C LYS A 22 11.90 -2.74 -0.19
N ALA A 23 12.62 -3.79 0.19
CA ALA A 23 13.93 -4.08 -0.38
C ALA A 23 13.86 -4.33 -1.89
N GLN A 24 12.88 -5.10 -2.36
CA GLN A 24 12.66 -5.36 -3.79
C GLN A 24 12.30 -4.09 -4.56
N MET A 25 11.39 -3.28 -4.02
CA MET A 25 11.02 -1.98 -4.61
C MET A 25 12.21 -1.04 -4.69
N HIS A 26 13.06 -1.03 -3.67
CA HIS A 26 14.29 -0.23 -3.68
C HIS A 26 15.25 -0.66 -4.79
N GLN A 27 15.49 -1.96 -4.96
CA GLN A 27 16.33 -2.46 -6.05
C GLN A 27 15.75 -2.10 -7.43
N GLN A 28 14.43 -2.23 -7.62
CA GLN A 28 13.79 -1.82 -8.86
C GLN A 28 13.91 -0.31 -9.12
N ALA A 29 13.78 0.51 -8.06
CA ALA A 29 13.91 1.95 -8.16
C ALA A 29 15.36 2.38 -8.46
N LEU A 30 16.37 1.69 -7.93
CA LEU A 30 17.78 1.92 -8.28
C LEU A 30 18.01 1.63 -9.77
N THR A 31 17.53 0.49 -10.27
CA THR A 31 17.60 0.15 -11.70
C THR A 31 16.90 1.20 -12.56
N ARG A 32 15.72 1.69 -12.13
CA ARG A 32 14.98 2.73 -12.86
C ARG A 32 15.71 4.07 -12.91
N GLY A 33 16.42 4.44 -11.84
CA GLY A 33 17.22 5.67 -11.80
C GLY A 33 18.47 5.59 -12.68
N GLY A 34 19.11 4.42 -12.74
CA GLY A 34 20.27 4.16 -13.62
C GLY A 34 21.58 4.83 -13.17
N ASP A 35 21.52 5.73 -12.19
CA ASP A 35 22.64 6.51 -11.66
C ASP A 35 22.98 6.17 -10.21
N GLY A 36 22.51 5.01 -9.73
CA GLY A 36 22.70 4.57 -8.35
C GLY A 36 21.78 5.26 -7.34
N ILE A 37 20.87 6.13 -7.79
CA ILE A 37 19.88 6.78 -6.93
C ILE A 37 18.50 6.23 -7.25
N ALA A 38 17.77 5.81 -6.21
CA ALA A 38 16.45 5.22 -6.37
C ALA A 38 15.47 6.24 -6.99
N LEU A 39 14.73 5.83 -8.02
CA LEU A 39 13.75 6.65 -8.73
C LEU A 39 12.34 6.07 -8.56
N TYR A 40 11.46 6.86 -7.92
CA TYR A 40 10.06 6.51 -7.72
C TYR A 40 9.12 7.56 -8.31
N THR A 41 7.84 7.20 -8.36
CA THR A 41 6.73 8.10 -8.65
C THR A 41 5.81 8.07 -7.43
N ASP A 42 5.49 9.23 -6.88
CA ASP A 42 4.52 9.37 -5.81
C ASP A 42 3.14 8.86 -6.28
N CYS A 43 2.54 7.95 -5.53
CA CYS A 43 1.30 7.32 -5.95
C CYS A 43 0.06 8.25 -5.91
N TYR A 44 0.16 9.40 -5.24
CA TYR A 44 -0.93 10.36 -5.06
C TYR A 44 -0.70 11.67 -5.79
N THR A 45 0.53 12.15 -5.93
CA THR A 45 0.83 13.40 -6.66
C THR A 45 1.31 13.16 -8.09
N GLY A 46 1.78 11.94 -8.40
CA GLY A 46 2.44 11.65 -9.67
C GLY A 46 3.84 12.29 -9.79
N GLU A 47 4.31 12.99 -8.77
CA GLU A 47 5.64 13.61 -8.77
C GLU A 47 6.74 12.55 -8.76
N THR A 48 7.88 12.90 -9.35
CA THR A 48 9.08 12.07 -9.27
C THR A 48 9.74 12.24 -7.91
N LEU A 49 10.06 11.12 -7.26
CA LEU A 49 10.76 11.08 -5.97
C LEU A 49 12.11 10.38 -6.13
N ARG A 50 13.14 10.92 -5.49
CA ARG A 50 14.52 10.43 -5.57
C ARG A 50 14.99 9.94 -4.21
N GLY A 51 15.95 9.01 -4.22
CA GLY A 51 16.65 8.59 -3.01
C GLY A 51 17.25 9.80 -2.27
N GLY A 52 16.86 10.00 -1.02
CA GLY A 52 17.20 11.18 -0.21
C GLY A 52 16.00 12.10 0.07
N ASP A 53 14.95 12.04 -0.76
CA ASP A 53 13.71 12.76 -0.50
C ASP A 53 12.97 12.18 0.72
N ARG A 54 12.15 13.01 1.35
CA ARG A 54 11.32 12.61 2.50
C ARG A 54 10.04 11.93 2.01
N TYR A 55 10.15 10.66 1.62
CA TYR A 55 9.01 9.79 1.31
C TYR A 55 8.91 8.63 2.30
N ASP A 56 7.72 8.05 2.39
CA ASP A 56 7.44 6.82 3.14
C ASP A 56 6.86 5.77 2.19
N TYR A 57 7.05 4.49 2.54
CA TYR A 57 6.35 3.38 1.87
C TYR A 57 4.95 3.26 2.46
N GLU A 58 3.95 3.13 1.59
CA GLU A 58 2.53 3.17 1.96
C GLU A 58 1.83 1.87 1.57
N HIS A 59 0.93 1.43 2.45
CA HIS A 59 -0.14 0.50 2.09
C HIS A 59 -1.35 1.32 1.66
N ILE A 60 -1.66 1.37 0.35
CA ILE A 60 -2.72 2.23 -0.22
C ILE A 60 -4.07 1.94 0.44
N ARG A 61 -4.38 0.65 0.65
CA ARG A 61 -5.38 0.16 1.60
C ARG A 61 -4.67 -0.31 2.85
N SER A 62 -5.12 0.18 3.99
CA SER A 62 -4.45 -0.06 5.26
C SER A 62 -4.34 -1.56 5.56
N SER A 63 -3.20 -1.96 6.13
CA SER A 63 -2.96 -3.33 6.56
C SER A 63 -4.02 -3.83 7.56
N GLU A 64 -4.49 -2.93 8.42
CA GLU A 64 -5.53 -3.22 9.42
C GLU A 64 -6.89 -3.46 8.75
N ASP A 65 -7.34 -2.61 7.83
CA ASP A 65 -8.63 -2.79 7.14
C ASP A 65 -8.65 -4.10 6.35
N VAL A 66 -7.58 -4.38 5.60
CA VAL A 66 -7.46 -5.61 4.80
C VAL A 66 -7.43 -6.83 5.71
N PHE A 67 -6.68 -6.79 6.82
CA PHE A 67 -6.66 -7.89 7.78
C PHE A 67 -8.06 -8.14 8.34
N MET A 68 -8.73 -7.10 8.84
CA MET A 68 -10.05 -7.21 9.46
C MET A 68 -11.11 -7.70 8.47
N THR A 69 -10.96 -7.36 7.19
CA THR A 69 -11.85 -7.82 6.10
C THR A 69 -11.74 -9.31 5.82
N TYR A 70 -10.54 -9.90 5.94
CA TYR A 70 -10.29 -11.29 5.51
C TYR A 70 -9.89 -12.23 6.65
N ARG A 71 -9.90 -11.76 7.91
CA ARG A 71 -9.43 -12.53 9.07
C ARG A 71 -10.23 -13.80 9.34
N ASP A 72 -11.45 -13.89 8.85
CA ASP A 72 -12.34 -15.04 8.99
C ASP A 72 -12.07 -16.12 7.93
N ARG A 73 -11.36 -15.80 6.84
CA ARG A 73 -11.20 -16.69 5.68
C ARG A 73 -9.75 -17.06 5.39
N LEU A 74 -8.81 -16.19 5.73
CA LEU A 74 -7.39 -16.34 5.42
C LEU A 74 -6.56 -16.48 6.69
N THR A 75 -5.41 -17.14 6.63
CA THR A 75 -4.41 -17.14 7.71
C THR A 75 -3.65 -15.81 7.77
N ASN A 76 -2.93 -15.53 8.87
CA ASN A 76 -2.11 -14.32 8.97
C ASN A 76 -1.06 -14.25 7.84
N ALA A 77 -0.45 -15.38 7.49
CA ALA A 77 0.54 -15.47 6.42
C ALA A 77 -0.08 -15.20 5.03
N GLU A 78 -1.31 -15.62 4.79
CA GLU A 78 -2.05 -15.32 3.56
C GLU A 78 -2.47 -13.86 3.50
N ILE A 79 -2.98 -13.30 4.60
CA ILE A 79 -3.30 -11.87 4.70
C ILE A 79 -2.05 -11.03 4.47
N ALA A 80 -0.90 -11.42 5.02
CA ALA A 80 0.37 -10.74 4.76
C ALA A 80 0.69 -10.68 3.27
N GLN A 81 0.42 -11.75 2.52
CA GLN A 81 0.60 -11.76 1.07
C GLN A 81 -0.43 -10.90 0.31
N VAL A 82 -1.65 -10.76 0.84
CA VAL A 82 -2.70 -9.89 0.29
C VAL A 82 -2.36 -8.43 0.52
N VAL A 83 -2.06 -8.05 1.75
CA VAL A 83 -1.70 -6.67 2.14
C VAL A 83 -0.47 -6.18 1.39
N ASN A 84 0.53 -7.04 1.23
CA ASN A 84 1.78 -6.71 0.55
C ASN A 84 1.79 -7.10 -0.93
N CYS A 85 0.62 -7.20 -1.59
CA CYS A 85 0.61 -7.34 -3.04
C CYS A 85 1.21 -6.08 -3.69
N PRO A 86 1.90 -6.21 -4.84
CA PRO A 86 2.59 -5.09 -5.49
C PRO A 86 1.67 -3.89 -5.77
N GLU A 87 0.40 -4.14 -6.03
CA GLU A 87 -0.58 -3.10 -6.33
C GLU A 87 -1.01 -2.30 -5.10
N ASN A 88 -0.88 -2.86 -3.89
CA ASN A 88 -1.25 -2.19 -2.64
C ASN A 88 -0.06 -1.50 -1.94
N VAL A 89 1.17 -1.73 -2.42
CA VAL A 89 2.37 -1.13 -1.84
C VAL A 89 2.96 -0.10 -2.80
N ALA A 90 3.09 1.14 -2.32
CA ALA A 90 3.66 2.23 -3.11
C ALA A 90 4.54 3.14 -2.23
N VAL A 91 5.00 4.26 -2.81
CA VAL A 91 5.64 5.34 -2.05
C VAL A 91 4.84 6.62 -2.20
N THR A 92 4.88 7.45 -1.16
CA THR A 92 4.31 8.80 -1.18
C THR A 92 5.14 9.72 -0.29
N LEU A 93 5.04 11.03 -0.52
CA LEU A 93 5.61 12.05 0.35
C LEU A 93 5.22 11.83 1.81
N ARG A 94 6.21 11.95 2.70
CA ARG A 94 6.01 11.79 4.15
C ARG A 94 4.92 12.70 4.69
N THR A 95 4.81 13.91 4.15
CA THR A 95 3.79 14.88 4.57
C THR A 95 2.37 14.40 4.25
N ILE A 96 2.17 13.69 3.15
CA ILE A 96 0.89 13.07 2.79
C ILE A 96 0.63 11.88 3.70
N ASN A 97 1.62 10.98 3.83
CA ASN A 97 1.51 9.79 4.69
C ASN A 97 1.11 10.13 6.13
N GLN A 98 1.80 11.11 6.74
CA GLN A 98 1.55 11.54 8.11
C GLN A 98 0.20 12.27 8.27
N SER A 99 -0.18 13.10 7.30
CA SER A 99 -1.45 13.85 7.32
C SER A 99 -2.65 12.93 7.14
N LYS A 100 -2.54 11.91 6.28
CA LYS A 100 -3.57 10.90 6.05
C LYS A 100 -3.72 9.95 7.24
N GLY A 101 -2.59 9.54 7.84
CA GLY A 101 -2.59 8.53 8.89
C GLY A 101 -3.30 7.25 8.45
N LYS A 102 -4.21 6.74 9.28
CA LYS A 102 -4.97 5.51 9.00
C LYS A 102 -6.23 5.72 8.15
N MET A 103 -6.58 6.95 7.79
CA MET A 103 -7.79 7.22 7.01
C MET A 103 -7.70 6.60 5.61
N ARG A 104 -8.84 6.25 5.03
CA ARG A 104 -8.91 5.95 3.61
C ARG A 104 -8.58 7.20 2.81
N MET A 105 -7.90 7.03 1.68
CA MET A 105 -7.50 8.17 0.85
C MET A 105 -8.71 8.96 0.35
N GLU A 106 -9.82 8.27 0.05
CA GLU A 106 -11.08 8.89 -0.36
C GLU A 106 -11.66 9.81 0.73
N ASP A 107 -11.68 9.34 1.97
CA ASP A 107 -12.16 10.12 3.12
C ASP A 107 -11.23 11.29 3.43
N TRP A 108 -9.92 11.09 3.28
CA TRP A 108 -8.93 12.15 3.44
C TRP A 108 -9.06 13.23 2.36
N MET A 109 -9.26 12.84 1.10
CA MET A 109 -9.47 13.77 0.00
C MET A 109 -10.83 14.48 0.03
N ALA A 110 -11.82 13.99 0.80
CA ALA A 110 -13.12 14.66 0.94
C ALA A 110 -12.98 16.10 1.46
N ASN A 111 -11.89 16.41 2.17
CA ASN A 111 -11.49 17.78 2.47
C ASN A 111 -10.62 18.34 1.33
N SER A 112 -11.19 19.24 0.53
CA SER A 112 -10.51 19.86 -0.61
C SER A 112 -9.22 20.61 -0.26
N ARG A 113 -9.05 21.05 1.00
CA ARG A 113 -7.78 21.66 1.45
C ARG A 113 -6.63 20.65 1.41
N HIS A 114 -6.88 19.37 1.66
CA HIS A 114 -5.84 18.35 1.56
C HIS A 114 -5.38 18.16 0.11
N ILE A 115 -6.31 18.16 -0.85
CA ILE A 115 -5.99 18.08 -2.28
C ILE A 115 -5.09 19.26 -2.69
N LEU A 116 -5.49 20.49 -2.33
CA LEU A 116 -4.75 21.70 -2.69
C LEU A 116 -3.39 21.77 -2.00
N ASN A 117 -3.33 21.58 -0.68
CA ASN A 117 -2.10 21.74 0.10
C ASN A 117 -1.03 20.70 -0.24
N HIS A 118 -1.44 19.50 -0.61
CA HIS A 118 -0.54 18.40 -0.93
C HIS A 118 -0.39 18.15 -2.43
N LYS A 119 -0.99 18.99 -3.28
CA LYS A 119 -0.93 18.88 -4.76
C LYS A 119 -1.32 17.48 -5.24
N ILE A 120 -2.41 16.95 -4.69
CA ILE A 120 -2.89 15.62 -5.05
C ILE A 120 -3.34 15.63 -6.51
N ASP A 121 -2.81 14.68 -7.28
CA ASP A 121 -3.28 14.41 -8.63
C ASP A 121 -4.38 13.35 -8.57
N LEU A 122 -5.61 13.77 -8.88
CA LEU A 122 -6.78 12.91 -8.75
C LEU A 122 -6.74 11.73 -9.72
N ILE A 123 -6.11 11.89 -10.89
CA ILE A 123 -6.02 10.82 -11.89
C ILE A 123 -5.08 9.72 -11.39
N SER A 124 -3.87 10.08 -10.96
CA SER A 124 -2.88 9.17 -10.41
C SER A 124 -3.38 8.51 -9.14
N THR A 125 -3.99 9.29 -8.23
CA THR A 125 -4.57 8.78 -7.00
C THR A 125 -5.64 7.74 -7.29
N ASN A 126 -6.65 8.06 -8.11
CA ASN A 126 -7.72 7.12 -8.43
C ASN A 126 -7.21 5.85 -9.11
N LYS A 127 -6.22 5.97 -9.99
CA LYS A 127 -5.56 4.83 -10.61
C LYS A 127 -4.88 3.93 -9.56
N SER A 128 -4.15 4.52 -8.61
CA SER A 128 -3.50 3.80 -7.51
C SER A 128 -4.52 3.07 -6.63
N LEU A 129 -5.63 3.73 -6.27
CA LEU A 129 -6.71 3.15 -5.47
C LEU A 129 -7.37 1.95 -6.17
N VAL A 130 -7.75 2.12 -7.44
CA VAL A 130 -8.36 1.05 -8.24
C VAL A 130 -7.42 -0.13 -8.44
N ASN A 131 -6.12 0.13 -8.65
CA ASN A 131 -5.12 -0.93 -8.79
C ASN A 131 -4.96 -1.71 -7.49
N ALA A 132 -4.87 -1.03 -6.34
CA ALA A 132 -4.79 -1.67 -5.04
C ALA A 132 -6.01 -2.58 -4.79
N ASP A 133 -7.22 -2.09 -5.05
CA ASP A 133 -8.45 -2.88 -4.88
C ASP A 133 -8.47 -4.13 -5.79
N LYS A 134 -8.07 -3.98 -7.05
CA LYS A 134 -7.97 -5.10 -8.00
C LYS A 134 -6.92 -6.11 -7.59
N GLY A 135 -5.73 -5.66 -7.18
CA GLY A 135 -4.62 -6.52 -6.78
C GLY A 135 -4.94 -7.30 -5.50
N ILE A 136 -5.52 -6.64 -4.50
CA ILE A 136 -6.03 -7.28 -3.28
C ILE A 136 -7.05 -8.36 -3.64
N LYS A 137 -8.08 -8.00 -4.42
CA LYS A 137 -9.11 -8.94 -4.84
C LYS A 137 -8.53 -10.15 -5.57
N TYR A 138 -7.68 -9.91 -6.57
CA TYR A 138 -7.04 -10.97 -7.33
C TYR A 138 -6.21 -11.91 -6.43
N LYS A 139 -5.46 -11.34 -5.49
CA LYS A 139 -4.62 -12.13 -4.57
C LYS A 139 -5.46 -12.98 -3.63
N VAL A 140 -6.56 -12.44 -3.10
CA VAL A 140 -7.54 -13.17 -2.28
C VAL A 140 -8.15 -14.32 -3.07
N ASP A 141 -8.70 -14.03 -4.25
CA ASP A 141 -9.37 -15.02 -5.11
C ASP A 141 -8.40 -16.15 -5.46
N LYS A 142 -7.14 -15.83 -5.77
CA LYS A 142 -6.07 -16.81 -6.07
C LYS A 142 -5.68 -17.69 -4.88
N ILE A 143 -5.75 -17.17 -3.65
CA ILE A 143 -5.46 -17.96 -2.45
C ILE A 143 -6.64 -18.91 -2.18
N LEU A 144 -7.86 -18.39 -2.25
CA LEU A 144 -9.07 -19.15 -1.99
C LEU A 144 -9.37 -20.21 -3.05
N SER A 145 -8.99 -19.99 -4.31
CA SER A 145 -9.16 -20.96 -5.39
C SER A 145 -8.17 -22.12 -5.34
N LYS A 146 -7.14 -22.04 -4.48
CA LYS A 146 -6.13 -23.10 -4.29
C LYS A 146 -6.45 -24.01 -3.09
N LEU A 147 -7.52 -23.70 -2.37
CA LEU A 147 -8.01 -24.41 -1.20
C LEU A 147 -9.21 -25.27 -1.58
#